data_AF-A0A947WSI1-F1
#
_entry.id   AF-A0A947WSI1-F1
#
_cell.length_a   1.000
_cell.length_b   1.000
_cell.length_c   1.000
_cell.angle_alpha   90.00
_cell.angle_beta   90.00
_cell.angle_gamma   90.00
#
_symmetry.space_group_name_H-M   'P 1'
#
loop_
_entity.id
_entity.type
_entity.pdbx_description
1 polymer ?
#
loop_
_entity_poly.entity_id
_entity_poly.type
_entity_poly.pdbx_seq_one_letter_code
_entity_poly.pdbx_strand_id
1 'polypeptide(L)'
;DIYGVEMTLKARAERDNALLFNIELVYGGAFLVRNVPDQQLAPLLMIESPRLLFPFARQILATVSQQGGFPPLMMEPVDFAQIYRSNLAALAKAQQEQAGKAAADGDAKKNADA
;
A
#
# COMPACT_ATOMS: atom_id res chain seq x y z
N ASP A 1 4.87 5.18 -21.22
CA ASP A 1 6.13 4.61 -20.70
C ASP A 1 5.92 3.27 -20.03
N ILE A 2 7.01 2.61 -19.60
CA ILE A 2 6.95 1.39 -18.78
C ILE A 2 7.06 1.79 -17.31
N TYR A 3 6.14 1.31 -16.49
CA TYR A 3 6.11 1.52 -15.05
C TYR A 3 6.24 0.20 -14.32
N GLY A 4 7.09 0.16 -13.28
CA GLY A 4 7.13 -0.95 -12.33
C GLY A 4 6.12 -0.71 -11.21
N VAL A 5 5.29 -1.71 -10.92
CA VAL A 5 4.39 -1.71 -9.76
C VAL A 5 4.69 -2.93 -8.93
N GLU A 6 4.93 -2.72 -7.64
CA GLU A 6 5.20 -3.76 -6.66
C GLU A 6 4.19 -3.71 -5.53
N MET A 7 3.80 -4.88 -5.05
CA MET A 7 2.89 -5.05 -3.93
C MET A 7 3.53 -5.97 -2.90
N THR A 8 3.52 -5.53 -1.64
CA THR A 8 3.96 -6.34 -0.52
C THR A 8 2.76 -6.91 0.21
N LEU A 9 2.71 -8.23 0.36
CA LEU A 9 1.74 -8.94 1.16
C LEU A 9 2.44 -9.60 2.34
N LYS A 10 1.90 -9.39 3.54
CA LYS A 10 2.40 -9.99 4.78
C LYS A 10 1.28 -10.78 5.44
N ALA A 11 1.56 -12.04 5.75
CA ALA A 11 0.63 -12.92 6.44
C ALA A 11 1.31 -13.54 7.65
N ARG A 12 0.73 -13.31 8.83
CA ARG A 12 1.25 -13.77 10.11
C ARG A 12 0.14 -14.47 10.88
N ALA A 13 0.43 -15.64 11.42
CA ALA A 13 -0.47 -16.37 12.28
C ALA A 13 0.21 -16.72 13.60
N GLU A 14 -0.48 -16.46 14.71
CA GLU A 14 -0.01 -16.72 16.06
C GLU A 14 -1.09 -17.47 16.84
N ARG A 15 -0.66 -18.33 17.77
CA ARG A 15 -1.54 -18.99 18.75
C ARG A 15 -0.83 -19.06 20.09
N ASP A 16 -1.50 -18.66 21.15
CA ASP A 16 -0.96 -18.69 22.53
C ASP A 16 0.44 -18.04 22.61
N ASN A 17 0.61 -16.91 21.92
CA ASN A 17 1.88 -16.17 21.80
C ASN A 17 3.03 -16.91 21.07
N ALA A 18 2.76 -18.06 20.46
CA ALA A 18 3.68 -18.76 19.58
C ALA A 18 3.41 -18.40 18.12
N LEU A 19 4.47 -18.01 17.40
CA LEU A 19 4.41 -17.79 15.96
C LEU A 19 4.25 -19.14 15.24
N LEU A 20 3.15 -19.30 14.51
CA LEU A 20 2.90 -20.51 13.71
C LEU A 20 3.55 -20.38 12.34
N PHE A 21 3.29 -19.28 11.64
CA PHE A 21 3.96 -18.96 10.39
C PHE A 21 4.04 -17.45 10.16
N ASN A 22 5.05 -17.05 9.37
CA ASN A 22 5.20 -15.70 8.82
C ASN A 22 5.56 -15.81 7.34
N ILE A 23 4.74 -15.24 6.48
CA ILE A 23 4.95 -15.21 5.04
C ILE A 23 5.02 -13.75 4.59
N GLU A 24 6.11 -13.38 3.92
CA GLU A 24 6.27 -12.08 3.28
C GLU A 24 6.49 -12.30 1.78
N LEU A 25 5.61 -11.72 0.97
CA LEU A 25 5.64 -11.82 -0.48
C LEU A 25 5.75 -10.41 -1.06
N VAL A 26 6.79 -10.18 -1.87
CA VAL A 26 6.86 -9.04 -2.78
C VAL A 26 6.55 -9.55 -4.18
N TYR A 27 5.48 -9.02 -4.77
CA TYR A 27 5.04 -9.41 -6.10
C TYR A 27 4.85 -8.17 -6.96
N GLY A 28 5.43 -8.16 -8.15
CA GLY A 28 5.42 -6.98 -9.01
C GLY A 28 5.26 -7.32 -10.48
N GLY A 29 4.99 -6.28 -11.27
CA GLY A 29 4.85 -6.37 -12.71
C GLY A 29 5.28 -5.08 -13.41
N ALA A 30 5.66 -5.21 -14.68
CA ALA A 30 5.93 -4.10 -15.57
C ALA A 30 4.70 -3.79 -16.42
N PHE A 31 4.27 -2.52 -16.42
CA PHE A 31 3.06 -2.06 -17.08
C PHE A 31 3.44 -1.06 -18.18
N LEU A 32 3.17 -1.43 -19.43
CA LEU A 32 3.28 -0.51 -20.55
C LEU A 32 2.03 0.37 -20.60
N VAL A 33 2.20 1.65 -20.32
CA VAL A 33 1.12 2.64 -20.37
C VAL A 33 1.28 3.51 -21.61
N ARG A 34 0.20 3.67 -22.37
CA ARG A 34 0.14 4.48 -23.59
C ARG A 34 -1.15 5.31 -23.60
N ASN A 35 -1.05 6.57 -24.02
CA ASN A 35 -2.20 7.46 -24.24
C ASN A 35 -3.07 7.68 -22.98
N VAL A 36 -2.48 7.71 -21.80
CA VAL A 36 -3.18 7.98 -20.53
C VAL A 36 -2.85 9.41 -20.08
N PRO A 37 -3.86 10.26 -19.81
CA PRO A 37 -3.62 11.59 -19.26
C PRO A 37 -2.93 11.51 -17.88
N ASP A 38 -2.04 12.45 -17.59
CA ASP A 38 -1.26 12.47 -16.33
C ASP A 38 -2.14 12.38 -15.07
N GLN A 39 -3.31 13.03 -15.10
CA GLN A 39 -4.27 13.02 -13.99
C GLN A 39 -4.88 11.63 -13.72
N GLN A 40 -4.85 10.74 -14.70
CA GLN A 40 -5.37 9.36 -14.60
C GLN A 40 -4.26 8.33 -14.43
N LEU A 41 -3.00 8.72 -14.61
CA LEU A 41 -1.86 7.80 -14.50
C LEU A 41 -1.74 7.22 -13.10
N ALA A 42 -1.79 8.08 -12.07
CA ALA A 42 -1.68 7.65 -10.68
C ALA A 42 -2.78 6.66 -10.25
N PRO A 43 -4.08 6.92 -10.46
CA PRO A 43 -5.12 5.96 -10.11
C PRO A 43 -5.03 4.67 -10.96
N LEU A 44 -4.62 4.75 -12.23
CA LEU A 44 -4.41 3.56 -13.05
C LEU A 44 -3.35 2.64 -12.44
N LEU A 45 -2.16 3.18 -12.11
CA LEU A 45 -1.06 2.41 -11.54
C LEU A 45 -1.33 1.93 -10.11
N MET A 46 -2.09 2.68 -9.32
CA MET A 46 -2.33 2.36 -7.91
C MET A 46 -3.59 1.51 -7.66
N ILE A 47 -4.49 1.40 -8.64
CA ILE A 47 -5.73 0.63 -8.51
C ILE A 47 -5.72 -0.54 -9.49
N GLU A 48 -5.57 -0.28 -10.79
CA GLU A 48 -5.74 -1.32 -11.82
C GLU A 48 -4.54 -2.27 -11.86
N SER A 49 -3.31 -1.75 -11.81
CA SER A 49 -2.11 -2.59 -11.78
C SER A 49 -2.11 -3.60 -10.61
N PRO A 50 -2.31 -3.20 -9.34
CA PRO A 50 -2.35 -4.18 -8.24
C PRO A 50 -3.59 -5.09 -8.30
N ARG A 51 -4.73 -4.62 -8.82
CA ARG A 51 -5.90 -5.48 -9.08
C ARG A 51 -5.58 -6.62 -10.06
N LEU A 52 -4.76 -6.36 -11.07
CA LEU A 52 -4.29 -7.39 -12.02
C LEU A 52 -3.28 -8.35 -11.38
N LEU A 53 -2.41 -7.86 -10.49
CA LEU A 53 -1.40 -8.67 -9.82
C LEU A 53 -1.95 -9.55 -8.69
N PHE A 54 -2.98 -9.07 -7.98
CA PHE A 54 -3.49 -9.67 -6.76
C PHE A 54 -3.94 -11.14 -6.88
N PRO A 55 -4.63 -11.58 -7.95
CA PRO A 55 -5.01 -12.98 -8.11
C PRO A 55 -3.82 -13.95 -8.10
N PHE A 56 -2.68 -13.54 -8.65
CA PHE A 56 -1.46 -14.35 -8.66
C PHE A 56 -0.78 -14.34 -7.29
N ALA A 57 -0.67 -13.16 -6.69
CA ALA A 57 -0.03 -13.00 -5.39
C ALA A 57 -0.78 -13.78 -4.29
N ARG A 58 -2.13 -13.72 -4.27
CA ARG A 58 -2.94 -14.49 -3.30
C ARG A 58 -2.86 -16.00 -3.53
N GLN A 59 -2.73 -16.45 -4.79
CA GLN A 59 -2.56 -17.87 -5.09
C GLN A 59 -1.22 -18.38 -4.57
N ILE A 60 -0.14 -17.59 -4.72
CA ILE A 60 1.17 -17.93 -4.16
C ILE A 60 1.08 -18.09 -2.64
N LEU A 61 0.41 -17.16 -1.94
CA LEU A 61 0.21 -17.27 -0.49
C LEU A 61 -0.58 -18.52 -0.08
N ALA A 62 -1.65 -18.85 -0.80
CA ALA A 62 -2.42 -20.07 -0.54
C ALA A 62 -1.57 -21.33 -0.73
N THR A 63 -0.77 -21.39 -1.79
CA THR A 63 0.13 -22.51 -2.06
C THR A 63 1.24 -22.62 -1.02
N VAL A 64 1.91 -21.51 -0.67
CA VAL A 64 3.03 -21.50 0.28
C VAL A 64 2.57 -21.87 1.70
N SER A 65 1.41 -21.35 2.13
CA SER A 65 0.82 -21.75 3.42
C SER A 65 0.49 -23.23 3.46
N GLN A 66 -0.07 -23.78 2.38
CA GLN A 66 -0.34 -25.21 2.25
C GLN A 66 0.93 -26.07 2.27
N GLN A 67 1.98 -25.65 1.55
CA GLN A 67 3.29 -26.33 1.55
C GLN A 67 3.95 -26.29 2.93
N GLY A 68 3.65 -25.29 3.75
CA GLY A 68 4.06 -25.21 5.15
C GLY A 68 3.30 -26.17 6.09
N GLY A 69 2.36 -26.97 5.59
CA GLY A 69 1.54 -27.89 6.37
C GLY A 69 0.33 -27.24 7.05
N PHE A 70 0.01 -25.99 6.71
CA PHE A 70 -1.15 -25.27 7.23
C PHE A 70 -2.32 -25.32 6.23
N PRO A 71 -3.57 -25.04 6.67
CA PRO A 71 -4.66 -24.77 5.73
C PRO A 71 -4.30 -23.62 4.77
N PRO A 72 -4.75 -23.67 3.51
CA PRO A 72 -4.45 -22.63 2.54
C PRO A 72 -5.00 -21.27 3.00
N LEU A 73 -4.14 -20.26 3.02
CA LEU A 73 -4.52 -18.89 3.33
C LEU A 73 -5.29 -18.28 2.15
N MET A 74 -6.62 -18.38 2.21
CA MET A 74 -7.50 -17.79 1.22
C MET A 74 -7.74 -16.31 1.57
N MET A 75 -7.16 -15.41 0.76
CA MET A 75 -7.39 -13.98 0.93
C MET A 75 -8.67 -13.53 0.21
N GLU A 76 -9.46 -12.73 0.93
CA GLU A 76 -10.59 -12.02 0.35
C GLU A 76 -10.12 -11.00 -0.71
N PRO A 77 -10.96 -10.68 -1.70
CA PRO A 77 -10.69 -9.60 -2.65
C PRO A 77 -10.42 -8.26 -1.94
N VAL A 78 -9.45 -7.50 -2.45
CA VAL A 78 -9.08 -6.18 -1.92
C VAL A 78 -9.72 -5.06 -2.74
N ASP A 79 -10.32 -4.07 -2.07
CA ASP A 79 -10.77 -2.83 -2.72
C ASP A 79 -9.62 -1.81 -2.80
N PHE A 80 -8.82 -1.93 -3.86
CA PHE A 80 -7.72 -1.01 -4.13
C PHE A 80 -8.18 0.44 -4.35
N ALA A 81 -9.42 0.67 -4.79
CA ALA A 81 -9.92 2.02 -4.98
C ALA A 81 -10.18 2.71 -3.64
N GLN A 82 -10.70 1.96 -2.66
CA GLN A 82 -10.89 2.45 -1.30
C GLN A 82 -9.55 2.70 -0.58
N ILE A 83 -8.56 1.81 -0.77
CA ILE A 83 -7.19 2.04 -0.27
C ILE A 83 -6.60 3.31 -0.89
N TYR A 84 -6.70 3.48 -2.21
CA TYR A 84 -6.16 4.65 -2.91
C TYR A 84 -6.77 5.97 -2.39
N ARG A 85 -8.11 6.02 -2.27
CA ARG A 85 -8.80 7.20 -1.70
C ARG A 85 -8.37 7.49 -0.25
N SER A 86 -8.21 6.44 0.55
CA SER A 86 -7.77 6.58 1.96
C SER A 86 -6.35 7.14 2.05
N ASN A 87 -5.45 6.70 1.17
CA ASN A 87 -4.07 7.20 1.09
C ASN A 87 -4.03 8.69 0.69
N LEU A 88 -4.84 9.11 -0.28
CA LEU A 88 -4.94 10.53 -0.67
C LEU A 88 -5.44 11.41 0.48
N ALA A 89 -6.46 10.94 1.21
CA ALA A 89 -6.98 11.67 2.37
C ALA A 89 -5.95 11.78 3.50
N ALA A 90 -5.16 10.72 3.74
CA ALA A 90 -4.08 10.74 4.72
C ALA A 90 -2.97 11.73 4.35
N LEU A 91 -2.56 11.77 3.08
CA LEU A 91 -1.57 12.74 2.57
C LEU A 91 -2.04 14.18 2.74
N ALA A 92 -3.31 14.47 2.44
CA ALA A 92 -3.89 15.81 2.61
C ALA A 92 -3.89 16.25 4.09
N LYS A 93 -4.20 15.34 5.02
CA LYS A 93 -4.15 15.61 6.47
C LYS A 93 -2.73 15.86 6.96
N ALA A 94 -1.77 15.04 6.53
CA ALA A 94 -0.36 15.20 6.91
C ALA A 94 0.21 16.56 6.44
N GLN A 95 -0.18 17.03 5.25
CA GLN A 95 0.20 18.35 4.75
C GLN A 95 -0.41 19.49 5.56
N GLN A 96 -1.67 19.35 6.00
CA GLN A 96 -2.32 20.35 6.86
C GLN A 96 -1.66 20.42 8.25
N GLU A 97 -1.28 19.28 8.83
CA GLU A 97 -0.57 19.23 10.12
C GLU A 97 0.85 19.81 10.03
N GLN A 98 1.56 19.61 8.91
CA GLN A 98 2.87 20.22 8.67
C GLN A 98 2.76 21.74 8.43
N ALA A 99 1.74 22.20 7.70
CA ALA A 99 1.48 23.63 7.52
C ALA A 99 1.11 24.32 8.84
N GLY A 100 0.33 23.66 9.71
CA GLY A 100 -0.01 24.16 11.04
C GLY A 100 1.19 24.26 11.99
N LYS A 101 2.13 23.30 11.95
CA LYS A 101 3.36 23.34 12.74
C LYS A 101 4.37 24.38 12.22
N ALA A 102 4.49 24.56 10.91
CA ALA A 102 5.35 25.58 10.32
C ALA A 102 4.86 27.02 10.61
N ALA A 103 3.55 27.22 10.70
CA ALA A 103 2.98 28.51 11.12
C ALA A 103 3.23 28.81 12.61
N ALA A 104 3.09 27.81 13.48
CA ALA A 104 3.32 27.97 14.92
C ALA A 104 4.80 28.25 15.29
N ASP A 105 5.76 27.64 14.60
CA ASP A 105 7.20 27.90 14.79
C ASP A 105 7.63 29.27 14.21
N GLY A 106 6.94 29.77 13.17
CA GLY A 106 7.18 31.10 12.60
C GLY A 106 6.75 32.25 13.51
N ASP A 107 5.62 32.09 14.23
CA ASP A 107 5.11 33.09 15.19
C ASP A 107 5.92 33.12 16.51
N ALA A 108 6.44 31.98 16.98
CA ALA A 108 7.25 31.92 18.19
C ALA A 108 8.61 32.65 18.04
N LYS A 109 9.22 32.59 16.86
CA LYS A 109 10.52 33.24 16.60
C LYS A 109 10.41 34.76 16.43
N LYS A 110 9.23 35.28 16.07
CA LYS A 110 8.97 36.71 15.86
C LYS A 110 8.72 37.48 17.17
N ASN A 111 8.31 36.77 18.23
CA ASN A 111 8.01 37.36 19.55
C ASN A 111 9.17 37.26 20.56
N ALA A 112 10.31 36.67 20.19
CA ALA A 112 11.49 36.56 21.06
C ALA A 112 12.56 37.64 20.82
N ASP A 113 12.43 38.43 19.75
CA ASP A 113 13.35 39.51 19.33
C ASP A 113 12.75 40.93 19.59
N ALA A 114 11.67 41.03 20.36
CA ALA A 114 11.04 42.29 20.80
C ALA A 114 11.09 42.40 22.33
#